data_AF-A0A7X9HZB6-F1
#
_entry.id   AF-A0A7X9HZB6-F1
#
_cell.length_a   1.000
_cell.length_b   1.000
_cell.length_c   1.000
_cell.angle_alpha   90.00
_cell.angle_beta   90.00
_cell.angle_gamma   90.00
#
_symmetry.space_group_name_H-M   'P 1'
#
loop_
_entity.id
_entity.type
_entity.pdbx_description
1 polymer ?
#
loop_
_entity_poly.entity_id
_entity_poly.type
_entity_poly.pdbx_seq_one_letter_code
_entity_poly.pdbx_strand_id
1 'polypeptide(L)' 'QLVPFAAFSEKYGDIVKVYYIGEKDNPYSVEICNGPHVSNTSELGIFKIAKQENVGSGIKRIKAILQ' A
#
# COMPACT_ATOMS: atom_id res chain seq x y z
N GLN A 1 -1.47 -16.55 2.67
CA GLN A 1 -2.94 -16.70 2.64
C GLN A 1 -3.41 -16.06 1.35
N LEU A 2 -3.97 -16.86 0.46
CA LEU A 2 -4.42 -16.42 -0.87
C LEU A 2 -5.73 -15.64 -0.65
N VAL A 3 -5.75 -14.34 -0.90
CA VAL A 3 -6.97 -13.52 -0.83
C VAL A 3 -7.68 -13.55 -2.20
N PRO A 4 -8.95 -13.98 -2.26
CA PRO A 4 -9.72 -14.04 -3.50
C PRO A 4 -10.40 -12.69 -3.72
N PHE A 5 -9.67 -11.69 -4.23
CA PHE A 5 -10.31 -10.53 -4.86
C PHE A 5 -9.33 -9.78 -5.77
N ALA A 6 -9.22 -10.22 -7.03
CA ALA A 6 -8.72 -9.36 -8.08
C ALA A 6 -9.93 -8.73 -8.77
N ALA A 7 -10.19 -7.44 -8.52
CA ALA A 7 -11.13 -6.64 -9.31
C ALA A 7 -10.70 -6.49 -10.79
N PHE A 8 -9.66 -7.20 -11.23
CA PHE A 8 -9.02 -7.12 -12.55
C PHE A 8 -8.39 -8.47 -12.91
N SER A 9 -9.21 -9.49 -13.19
CA SER A 9 -8.75 -10.81 -13.67
C SER A 9 -7.94 -10.75 -14.98
N GLU A 10 -8.12 -9.70 -15.78
CA GLU A 10 -7.32 -9.49 -17.00
C GLU A 10 -5.89 -8.98 -16.71
N LYS A 11 -5.64 -8.43 -15.52
CA LYS A 11 -4.36 -7.79 -15.16
C LYS A 11 -3.47 -8.65 -14.26
N TYR A 12 -4.02 -9.67 -13.60
CA TYR A 12 -3.32 -10.47 -12.61
C TYR A 12 -3.61 -11.96 -12.83
N GLY A 13 -2.58 -12.80 -12.72
CA GLY A 13 -2.73 -14.25 -12.85
C GLY A 13 -3.44 -14.91 -11.65
N ASP A 14 -3.62 -16.22 -11.72
CA ASP A 14 -4.35 -17.01 -10.72
C ASP A 14 -3.73 -16.95 -9.31
N ILE A 15 -2.42 -16.71 -9.23
CA ILE A 15 -1.68 -16.58 -7.98
C ILE A 15 -1.00 -15.21 -7.95
N VAL A 16 -1.31 -14.42 -6.92
CA VAL A 16 -0.74 -13.09 -6.69
C VAL A 16 0.03 -13.03 -5.38
N LYS A 17 1.09 -12.21 -5.36
CA LYS A 17 1.80 -11.87 -4.12
C LYS A 17 1.07 -10.75 -3.40
N VAL A 18 0.75 -10.98 -2.13
CA VAL A 18 0.01 -10.05 -1.29
C VAL A 18 0.88 -9.66 -0.11
N TYR A 19 0.94 -8.37 0.14
CA TYR A 19 1.61 -7.78 1.29
C TYR A 19 0.57 -7.21 2.25
N TYR A 20 0.90 -7.25 3.53
CA TYR A 20 0.08 -6.71 4.60
C TYR A 20 0.94 -5.88 5.55
N ILE A 21 0.33 -4.87 6.14
CA ILE A 21 0.95 -4.01 7.16
C ILE A 21 0.15 -4.21 8.44
N GLY A 22 0.84 -4.53 9.55
CA GLY A 22 0.23 -4.82 10.85
C GLY A 22 0.07 -6.31 11.15
N GLU A 23 -0.77 -6.63 12.13
CA GLU A 23 -1.02 -8.01 12.57
C GLU A 23 -1.65 -8.85 11.46
N LYS A 24 -1.22 -10.11 11.34
CA LYS A 24 -1.64 -10.98 10.23
C LYS A 24 -3.13 -11.31 10.25
N ASP A 25 -3.71 -11.45 11.44
CA ASP A 25 -5.13 -11.81 11.61
C ASP A 25 -6.07 -10.61 11.46
N ASN A 26 -5.55 -9.39 11.61
CA ASN A 26 -6.29 -8.14 11.43
C ASN A 26 -5.36 -7.04 10.88
N PRO A 27 -5.00 -7.11 9.59
CA PRO A 27 -4.02 -6.20 9.00
C PRO A 27 -4.60 -4.80 8.84
N TYR A 28 -3.77 -3.80 9.08
CA TYR A 28 -4.14 -2.39 8.85
C TYR A 28 -4.28 -2.06 7.37
N SER A 29 -3.42 -2.64 6.53
CA SER A 29 -3.46 -2.53 5.07
C SER A 29 -3.14 -3.86 4.42
N VAL A 30 -3.75 -4.14 3.28
CA VAL A 30 -3.50 -5.34 2.46
C VAL A 30 -3.46 -4.92 1.00
N GLU A 31 -2.39 -5.26 0.30
CA GLU A 31 -2.18 -4.84 -1.09
C GLU A 31 -1.50 -5.93 -1.93
N ILE A 32 -1.77 -5.90 -3.23
CA ILE A 32 -1.03 -6.68 -4.21
C ILE A 32 0.17 -5.82 -4.62
N CYS A 33 1.36 -6.21 -4.18
CA CYS A 33 2.60 -5.51 -4.50
C CYS A 33 3.68 -6.51 -4.91
N ASN A 34 4.51 -6.14 -5.89
CA ASN A 34 5.67 -6.93 -6.33
C ASN A 34 7.01 -6.25 -6.03
N GLY A 35 6.98 -5.11 -5.32
CA GLY A 35 8.18 -4.39 -4.94
C GLY A 35 8.91 -4.99 -3.72
N PRO A 36 10.10 -4.46 -3.41
CA PRO A 36 10.76 -4.71 -2.13
C PRO A 36 10.01 -4.00 -1.00
N HIS A 37 9.96 -4.62 0.17
CA HIS A 37 9.40 -4.04 1.39
C HIS A 37 10.43 -4.13 2.52
N VAL A 38 10.36 -3.17 3.44
CA VAL A 38 11.05 -3.26 4.73
C VAL A 38 10.44 -4.36 5.60
N SER A 39 11.21 -4.86 6.57
CA SER A 39 10.70 -5.91 7.48
C SER A 39 9.79 -5.30 8.57
N ASN A 40 10.08 -4.06 9.00
CA ASN A 40 9.29 -3.31 9.96
C ASN A 40 9.14 -1.85 9.53
N THR A 41 7.97 -1.24 9.76
CA THR A 41 7.71 0.17 9.44
C THR A 41 8.58 1.13 10.25
N SER A 42 9.10 0.71 11.41
CA SER A 42 10.05 1.50 12.19
C SER A 42 11.36 1.77 11.46
N GLU A 43 11.72 0.96 10.46
CA GLU A 43 12.91 1.16 9.62
C GLU A 43 12.77 2.37 8.69
N LEU A 44 11.54 2.83 8.43
CA LEU A 44 11.26 3.92 7.50
C LEU A 44 11.51 5.32 8.07
N GLY A 45 11.86 5.42 9.36
CA GLY A 45 12.14 6.69 10.02
C GLY A 45 10.90 7.59 10.14
N ILE A 46 11.07 8.88 9.86
CA ILE A 46 9.99 9.87 10.00
C ILE A 46 9.26 10.04 8.67
N PHE A 47 7.98 9.69 8.64
CA PHE A 47 7.11 10.01 7.52
C PHE A 47 6.62 11.46 7.62
N LYS A 48 6.92 12.28 6.62
CA LYS A 48 6.51 13.69 6.56
C LYS A 48 5.73 13.99 5.29
N ILE A 49 4.54 14.59 5.45
CA ILE A 49 3.79 15.17 4.33
C ILE A 49 4.50 16.45 3.87
N ALA A 50 5.01 16.43 2.65
CA ALA A 50 5.72 17.54 2.03
C ALA A 50 4.76 18.51 1.32
N LYS A 51 3.67 18.01 0.73
CA LYS A 51 2.67 18.82 0.03
C LYS A 51 1.31 18.13 0.03
N GLN A 52 0.24 18.93 0.13
CA GLN A 52 -1.12 18.48 -0.17
C GLN A 52 -1.79 19.50 -1.11
N GLU A 53 -2.43 19.04 -2.17
CA GLU A 53 -3.11 19.90 -3.14
C GLU A 53 -4.43 19.29 -3.62
N ASN A 54 -5.41 20.14 -3.96
CA ASN A 54 -6.65 19.72 -4.60
C ASN A 54 -6.41 19.56 -6.10
N VAL A 55 -6.74 18.40 -6.67
CA VAL A 55 -6.57 18.13 -8.11
C VAL A 55 -7.91 17.96 -8.84
N GLY A 56 -9.03 18.08 -8.13
CA GLY A 56 -10.38 17.99 -8.64
C GLY A 56 -11.41 18.01 -7.51
N SER A 57 -12.70 17.99 -7.87
CA SER A 57 -13.77 17.90 -6.87
C SER A 57 -13.69 16.57 -6.10
N GLY A 58 -13.51 16.65 -4.78
CA GLY A 58 -13.38 15.48 -3.91
C GLY A 58 -12.03 14.73 -3.99
N ILE A 59 -11.08 15.20 -4.81
CA ILE A 59 -9.80 14.51 -5.02
C ILE A 59 -8.64 15.37 -4.50
N LYS A 60 -7.87 14.79 -3.57
CA LYS A 60 -6.63 15.38 -3.04
C LYS A 60 -5.42 14.55 -3.42
N ARG A 61 -4.33 15.23 -3.75
CA ARG A 61 -3.01 14.62 -3.94
C ARG A 61 -2.12 14.97 -2.75
N ILE A 62 -1.54 13.95 -2.14
CA ILE A 62 -0.59 14.07 -1.04
C ILE A 62 0.78 13.63 -1.54
N LYS A 63 1.81 14.44 -1.31
CA LYS A 63 3.22 14.08 -1.51
C LYS A 63 3.89 13.99 -0.16
N ALA A 64 4.60 12.91 0.09
CA ALA A 64 5.30 12.67 1.34
C ALA A 64 6.73 12.18 1.08
N ILE A 65 7.57 12.32 2.10
CA ILE A 65 8.96 11.87 2.12
C ILE A 65 9.22 11.09 3.41
N LEU A 66 10.16 10.16 3.35
CA LEU A 66 10.77 9.53 4.52
C LEU A 66 12.04 10.29 4.89
N GLN A 67 12.27 10.51 6.18
CA GLN A 67 13.45 11.18 6.73
C GLN A 67 14.17 10.29 7.73
#